data_AF-T1INZ9-F1
#
_entry.id   AF-T1INZ9-F1
#
_cell.length_a   1.000
_cell.length_b   1.000
_cell.length_c   1.000
_cell.angle_alpha   90.00
_cell.angle_beta   90.00
_cell.angle_gamma   90.00
#
_symmetry.space_group_name_H-M   'P 1'
#
loop_
_entity.id
_entity.type
_entity.pdbx_description
1 polymer ?
#
loop_
_entity_poly.entity_id
_entity_poly.type
_entity_poly.pdbx_seq_one_letter_code
_entity_poly.pdbx_strand_id
1 'polypeptide(L)'
;MGMITRVRARLRFISLSQKIHDKDEKHNKTVSLMSVVLVMPYFMRYYSPFLITCLSLVYSLLIVPILLHNWPLNKLTQFLQTTEDVLKTSAGAITEKLMYYKNRVEDTFLEMKNLQIIFTQIIFFTLIDQLLCQTQKLTGLYSLMFFNVIAYCFSYIKQLLLKEDWSPYVKISKTTNVKHLAMTTVKVTLEFTKAVTFLITVVFTLLVFGLEQGLEHYKPTWTYLCITGCFYFLTEKTFAEHFPSILDKFGFEIFESLESLWAPVLIKSMICISSSFFLFPAIYYLKFKLVCVAFYLNIWLMYRALIKTEWAALKKERKLLEKYRYATWNEVKARDDVCAVCLQSMRFARVTPCGHIFHGDCLRRCMKERFSCPMCKQDL
;
A
#
# COMPACT_ATOMS: atom_id res chain seq x y z
N MET A 1 -23.81 90.34 -1.07
CA MET A 1 -24.07 89.39 -2.19
C MET A 1 -22.84 88.65 -2.75
N GLY A 2 -21.62 88.81 -2.21
CA GLY A 2 -20.40 88.20 -2.80
C GLY A 2 -19.93 86.84 -2.25
N MET A 3 -20.49 86.35 -1.13
CA MET A 3 -20.10 85.04 -0.55
C MET A 3 -20.85 83.86 -1.17
N ILE A 4 -22.13 84.04 -1.54
CA ILE A 4 -22.99 82.96 -2.03
C ILE A 4 -22.54 82.48 -3.42
N THR A 5 -22.02 83.37 -4.27
CA THR A 5 -21.52 83.03 -5.61
C THR A 5 -20.22 82.21 -5.57
N ARG A 6 -19.30 82.53 -4.64
CA ARG A 6 -18.06 81.77 -4.45
C ARG A 6 -18.30 80.37 -3.87
N VAL A 7 -19.27 80.21 -2.95
CA VAL A 7 -19.63 78.89 -2.41
C VAL A 7 -20.28 78.02 -3.48
N ARG A 8 -21.15 78.58 -4.32
CA ARG A 8 -21.76 77.84 -5.45
C ARG A 8 -20.73 77.37 -6.49
N ALA A 9 -19.73 78.18 -6.78
CA ALA A 9 -18.65 77.81 -7.71
C ALA A 9 -17.78 76.67 -7.14
N ARG A 10 -17.43 76.73 -5.84
CA ARG A 10 -16.70 75.65 -5.17
C ARG A 10 -17.51 74.34 -5.11
N LEU A 11 -18.81 74.40 -4.81
CA LEU A 11 -19.67 73.21 -4.79
C LEU A 11 -19.82 72.56 -6.17
N ARG A 12 -19.90 73.35 -7.25
CA ARG A 12 -19.89 72.82 -8.62
C ARG A 12 -18.55 72.21 -9.00
N PHE A 13 -17.44 72.79 -8.57
CA PHE A 13 -16.11 72.23 -8.83
C PHE A 13 -15.89 70.90 -8.09
N ILE A 14 -16.36 70.81 -6.83
CA ILE A 14 -16.30 69.57 -6.04
C ILE A 14 -17.19 68.49 -6.67
N SER A 15 -18.42 68.81 -7.10
CA SER A 15 -19.30 67.83 -7.75
C SER A 15 -18.79 67.38 -9.12
N LEU A 16 -18.13 68.26 -9.88
CA LEU A 16 -17.48 67.90 -11.14
C LEU A 16 -16.25 67.01 -10.92
N SER A 17 -15.41 67.34 -9.93
CA SER A 17 -14.25 66.55 -9.53
C SER A 17 -14.66 65.15 -9.05
N GLN A 18 -15.70 65.05 -8.24
CA GLN A 18 -16.24 63.79 -7.76
C GLN A 18 -16.84 62.94 -8.89
N LYS A 19 -17.48 63.57 -9.89
CA LYS A 19 -18.01 62.89 -11.09
C LYS A 19 -16.91 62.43 -12.05
N ILE A 20 -15.76 63.11 -12.09
CA ILE A 20 -14.58 62.68 -12.86
C ILE A 20 -13.90 61.51 -12.14
N HIS A 21 -13.71 61.60 -10.83
CA HIS A 21 -13.13 60.52 -10.01
C HIS A 21 -13.97 59.23 -10.06
N ASP A 22 -15.30 59.33 -10.03
CA ASP A 22 -16.21 58.18 -10.19
C ASP A 22 -16.10 57.52 -11.58
N LYS A 23 -15.84 58.32 -12.61
CA LYS A 23 -15.72 57.85 -13.99
C LYS A 23 -14.38 57.16 -14.23
N ASP A 24 -13.31 57.70 -13.66
CA ASP A 24 -11.96 57.10 -13.69
C ASP A 24 -11.88 55.83 -12.83
N GLU A 25 -12.58 55.78 -11.69
CA GLU A 25 -12.70 54.56 -10.88
C GLU A 25 -13.50 53.47 -11.61
N LYS A 26 -14.57 53.85 -12.33
CA LYS A 26 -15.35 52.91 -13.15
C LYS A 26 -14.54 52.40 -14.35
N HIS A 27 -13.71 53.24 -14.96
CA HIS A 27 -12.80 52.87 -16.05
C HIS A 27 -11.65 51.97 -15.55
N ASN A 28 -11.04 52.30 -14.41
CA ASN A 28 -9.99 51.49 -13.80
C ASN A 28 -10.50 50.11 -13.35
N LYS A 29 -11.76 50.02 -12.87
CA LYS A 29 -12.41 48.76 -12.53
C LYS A 29 -12.74 47.91 -13.76
N THR A 30 -13.13 48.49 -14.90
CA THR A 30 -13.35 47.73 -16.15
C THR A 30 -12.05 47.25 -16.79
N VAL A 31 -10.97 48.04 -16.71
CA VAL A 31 -9.63 47.64 -17.19
C VAL A 31 -9.05 46.51 -16.33
N SER A 32 -9.26 46.55 -15.00
CA SER A 32 -8.90 45.47 -14.07
C SER A 32 -9.69 44.17 -14.31
N LEU A 33 -10.98 44.27 -14.65
CA LEU A 33 -11.76 43.09 -15.00
C LEU A 33 -11.30 42.45 -16.33
N MET A 34 -10.89 43.27 -17.31
CA MET A 34 -10.38 42.78 -18.59
C MET A 34 -9.03 42.08 -18.49
N SER A 35 -8.14 42.51 -17.58
CA SER A 35 -6.86 41.83 -17.36
C SER A 35 -7.07 40.44 -16.74
N VAL A 36 -8.06 40.24 -15.87
CA VAL A 36 -8.44 38.92 -15.35
C VAL A 36 -9.05 38.03 -16.44
N VAL A 37 -9.84 38.60 -17.36
CA VAL A 37 -10.44 37.88 -18.50
C VAL A 37 -9.37 37.42 -19.52
N LEU A 38 -8.32 38.21 -19.75
CA LEU A 38 -7.25 37.87 -20.68
C LEU A 38 -6.25 36.83 -20.13
N VAL A 39 -6.20 36.62 -18.81
CA VAL A 39 -5.33 35.60 -18.17
C VAL A 39 -6.03 34.23 -18.04
N MET A 40 -7.36 34.21 -18.10
CA MET A 40 -8.18 33.00 -18.00
C MET A 40 -7.83 31.91 -19.05
N PRO A 41 -7.53 32.22 -20.33
CA PRO A 41 -7.09 31.23 -21.32
C PRO A 41 -5.73 30.58 -20.99
N TYR A 42 -4.90 31.22 -20.17
CA TYR A 42 -3.59 30.67 -19.79
C TYR A 42 -3.70 29.59 -18.71
N PHE A 43 -4.71 29.67 -17.84
CA PHE A 43 -5.04 28.64 -16.84
C PHE A 43 -5.72 27.40 -17.45
N MET A 44 -6.26 27.51 -18.66
CA MET A 44 -6.99 26.45 -19.38
C MET A 44 -6.12 25.26 -19.81
N ARG A 45 -4.79 25.37 -19.73
CA ARG A 45 -3.86 24.32 -20.17
C ARG A 45 -3.60 23.22 -19.13
N TYR A 46 -4.07 23.41 -17.88
CA TYR A 46 -3.71 22.54 -16.74
C TYR A 46 -4.89 21.79 -16.07
N TYR A 47 -6.14 22.13 -16.36
CA TYR A 47 -7.32 21.56 -15.68
C TYR A 47 -8.19 20.66 -16.56
N SER A 48 -8.90 19.70 -15.94
CA SER A 48 -9.78 18.73 -16.61
C SER A 48 -10.96 19.40 -17.34
N PRO A 49 -11.43 18.85 -18.49
CA PRO A 49 -12.52 19.43 -19.29
C PRO A 49 -13.85 19.63 -18.55
N PHE A 50 -14.11 18.84 -17.50
CA PHE A 50 -15.29 18.99 -16.64
C PHE A 50 -15.31 20.31 -15.84
N LEU A 51 -14.13 20.76 -15.41
CA LEU A 51 -13.97 22.00 -14.64
C LEU A 51 -14.19 23.23 -15.55
N ILE A 52 -13.81 23.11 -16.82
CA ILE A 52 -14.01 24.13 -17.86
C ILE A 52 -15.50 24.32 -18.15
N THR A 53 -16.27 23.24 -18.27
CA THR A 53 -17.72 23.30 -18.51
C THR A 53 -18.50 23.88 -17.33
N CYS A 54 -18.07 23.59 -16.09
CA CYS A 54 -18.68 24.18 -14.91
C CYS A 54 -18.36 25.68 -14.79
N LEU A 55 -17.11 26.08 -15.05
CA LEU A 55 -16.71 27.50 -15.04
C LEU A 55 -17.39 28.32 -16.14
N SER A 56 -17.60 27.75 -17.33
CA SER A 56 -18.34 28.43 -18.41
C SER A 56 -19.83 28.61 -18.09
N LEU A 57 -20.45 27.61 -17.45
CA LEU A 57 -21.84 27.70 -16.98
C LEU A 57 -22.00 28.78 -15.90
N VAL A 58 -21.09 28.81 -14.92
CA VAL A 58 -21.05 29.84 -13.87
C VAL A 58 -20.85 31.24 -14.48
N TYR A 59 -19.93 31.38 -15.45
CA TYR A 59 -19.69 32.63 -16.18
C TYR A 59 -20.95 33.11 -16.91
N SER A 60 -21.65 32.21 -17.62
CA SER A 60 -22.87 32.54 -18.37
C SER A 60 -24.08 32.87 -17.48
N LEU A 61 -24.23 32.22 -16.32
CA LEU A 61 -25.38 32.40 -15.43
C LEU A 61 -25.23 33.57 -14.47
N LEU A 62 -24.00 33.92 -14.06
CA LEU A 62 -23.77 35.04 -13.12
C LEU A 62 -23.46 36.36 -13.84
N ILE A 63 -22.59 36.35 -14.85
CA ILE A 63 -22.04 37.60 -15.38
C ILE A 63 -22.96 38.23 -16.43
N VAL A 64 -23.67 37.42 -17.22
CA VAL A 64 -24.60 37.91 -18.25
C VAL A 64 -25.79 38.66 -17.64
N PRO A 65 -26.42 38.21 -16.54
CA PRO A 65 -27.49 38.98 -15.89
C PRO A 65 -27.01 40.26 -15.18
N ILE A 66 -25.78 40.26 -14.64
CA ILE A 66 -25.15 41.42 -13.98
C ILE A 66 -24.87 42.55 -14.99
N LEU A 67 -24.50 42.19 -16.22
CA LEU A 67 -24.30 43.16 -17.31
C LEU A 67 -25.61 43.71 -17.89
N LEU A 68 -26.70 42.92 -17.84
CA LEU A 68 -27.99 43.28 -18.45
C LEU A 68 -28.96 44.00 -17.50
N HIS A 69 -28.85 43.84 -16.19
CA HIS A 69 -29.78 44.45 -15.24
C HIS A 69 -29.03 45.13 -14.10
N ASN A 70 -29.22 46.45 -13.92
CA ASN A 70 -28.64 47.27 -12.84
C ASN A 70 -29.08 46.77 -11.45
N TRP A 71 -28.49 45.68 -10.97
CA TRP A 71 -28.76 45.13 -9.64
C TRP A 71 -28.03 45.94 -8.56
N PRO A 72 -28.69 46.31 -7.46
CA PRO A 72 -28.04 47.01 -6.36
C PRO A 72 -27.03 46.09 -5.67
N LEU A 73 -25.81 46.61 -5.45
CA LEU A 73 -24.63 45.87 -4.98
C LEU A 73 -24.88 45.04 -3.70
N ASN A 74 -25.75 45.53 -2.79
CA ASN A 74 -26.08 44.85 -1.53
C ASN A 74 -26.90 43.55 -1.68
N LYS A 75 -27.72 43.42 -2.73
CA LYS A 75 -28.46 42.17 -2.99
C LYS A 75 -27.56 41.11 -3.61
N LEU A 76 -26.53 41.54 -4.35
CA LEU A 76 -25.56 40.68 -4.99
C LEU A 76 -24.60 40.05 -3.97
N THR A 77 -24.15 40.81 -2.97
CA THR A 77 -23.32 40.27 -1.88
C THR A 77 -24.08 39.24 -1.04
N GLN A 78 -25.36 39.49 -0.74
CA GLN A 78 -26.20 38.53 -0.01
C GLN A 78 -26.48 37.25 -0.81
N PHE A 79 -26.69 37.37 -2.13
CA PHE A 79 -26.85 36.22 -3.02
C PHE A 79 -25.53 35.42 -3.17
N LEU A 80 -24.39 36.10 -3.27
CA LEU A 80 -23.08 35.45 -3.32
C LEU A 80 -22.76 34.67 -2.03
N GLN A 81 -23.04 35.23 -0.86
CA GLN A 81 -22.89 34.52 0.42
C GLN A 81 -23.80 33.29 0.52
N THR A 82 -25.07 33.45 0.13
CA THR A 82 -26.05 32.35 0.17
C THR A 82 -25.65 31.22 -0.80
N THR A 83 -25.16 31.55 -1.99
CA THR A 83 -24.69 30.57 -2.97
C THR A 83 -23.37 29.92 -2.54
N GLU A 84 -22.46 30.64 -1.90
CA GLU A 84 -21.23 30.10 -1.33
C GLU A 84 -21.52 29.08 -0.21
N ASP A 85 -22.46 29.39 0.68
CA ASP A 85 -22.83 28.50 1.79
C ASP A 85 -23.54 27.23 1.30
N VAL A 86 -24.44 27.35 0.32
CA VAL A 86 -25.09 26.20 -0.34
C VAL A 86 -24.09 25.36 -1.14
N LEU A 87 -23.12 26.01 -1.80
CA LEU A 87 -22.07 25.30 -2.53
C LEU A 87 -21.13 24.57 -1.57
N LYS A 88 -20.76 25.17 -0.44
CA LYS A 88 -19.93 24.53 0.60
C LYS A 88 -20.62 23.33 1.24
N THR A 89 -21.91 23.45 1.57
CA THR A 89 -22.68 22.34 2.15
C THR A 89 -22.90 21.20 1.15
N SER A 90 -23.27 21.53 -0.10
CA SER A 90 -23.43 20.51 -1.15
C SER A 90 -22.11 19.85 -1.55
N ALA A 91 -21.02 20.62 -1.67
CA ALA A 91 -19.68 20.08 -1.88
C ALA A 91 -19.23 19.21 -0.70
N GLY A 92 -19.55 19.58 0.54
CA GLY A 92 -19.33 18.77 1.74
C GLY A 92 -20.01 17.40 1.65
N ALA A 93 -21.31 17.37 1.33
CA ALA A 93 -22.06 16.12 1.19
C ALA A 93 -21.54 15.24 0.03
N ILE A 94 -21.16 15.85 -1.10
CA ILE A 94 -20.60 15.12 -2.25
C ILE A 94 -19.22 14.56 -1.91
N THR A 95 -18.36 15.33 -1.23
CA THR A 95 -17.03 14.88 -0.83
C THR A 95 -17.08 13.76 0.19
N GLU A 96 -17.98 13.83 1.17
CA GLU A 96 -18.19 12.74 2.14
C GLU A 96 -18.63 11.45 1.44
N LYS A 97 -19.58 11.56 0.50
CA LYS A 97 -20.06 10.40 -0.26
C LYS A 97 -18.96 9.80 -1.15
N LEU A 98 -18.15 10.63 -1.81
CA LEU A 98 -16.98 10.19 -2.57
C LEU A 98 -15.92 9.52 -1.68
N MET A 99 -15.63 10.07 -0.50
CA MET A 99 -14.71 9.47 0.46
C MET A 99 -15.22 8.12 0.97
N TYR A 100 -16.53 7.99 1.22
CA TYR A 100 -17.16 6.73 1.58
C TYR A 100 -16.97 5.66 0.49
N TYR A 101 -17.30 5.97 -0.76
CA TYR A 101 -17.10 5.03 -1.87
C TYR A 101 -15.63 4.70 -2.11
N LYS A 102 -14.74 5.69 -2.05
CA LYS A 102 -13.28 5.48 -2.13
C LYS A 102 -12.81 4.50 -1.06
N ASN A 103 -13.18 4.73 0.20
CA ASN A 103 -12.79 3.86 1.30
C ASN A 103 -13.35 2.44 1.16
N ARG A 104 -14.58 2.30 0.64
CA ARG A 104 -15.20 1.01 0.37
C ARG A 104 -14.44 0.23 -0.71
N VAL A 105 -14.04 0.90 -1.80
CA VAL A 105 -13.23 0.29 -2.86
C VAL A 105 -11.85 -0.10 -2.34
N GLU A 106 -11.17 0.79 -1.61
CA GLU A 106 -9.88 0.48 -0.97
C GLU A 106 -9.99 -0.73 -0.04
N ASP A 107 -11.02 -0.81 0.81
CA ASP A 107 -11.21 -1.93 1.72
C ASP A 107 -11.46 -3.25 0.98
N THR A 108 -12.28 -3.23 -0.07
CA THR A 108 -12.53 -4.42 -0.91
C THR A 108 -11.24 -4.88 -1.60
N PHE A 109 -10.44 -3.93 -2.07
CA PHE A 109 -9.15 -4.23 -2.69
C PHE A 109 -8.16 -4.83 -1.68
N LEU A 110 -8.14 -4.32 -0.44
CA LEU A 110 -7.31 -4.84 0.66
C LEU A 110 -7.71 -6.25 1.10
N GLU A 111 -8.98 -6.63 0.95
CA GLU A 111 -9.43 -8.01 1.20
C GLU A 111 -8.87 -8.98 0.14
N MET A 112 -8.68 -8.51 -1.10
CA MET A 112 -8.16 -9.29 -2.22
C MET A 112 -6.62 -9.33 -2.25
N LYS A 113 -6.01 -10.04 -1.28
CA LYS A 113 -4.55 -10.12 -1.10
C LYS A 113 -3.74 -10.47 -2.37
N ASN A 114 -4.25 -11.38 -3.20
CA ASN A 114 -3.56 -11.80 -4.43
C ASN A 114 -3.50 -10.65 -5.44
N LEU A 115 -4.64 -9.95 -5.60
CA LEU A 115 -4.73 -8.83 -6.53
C LEU A 115 -3.82 -7.70 -6.05
N GLN A 116 -3.83 -7.41 -4.76
CA GLN A 116 -2.94 -6.42 -4.15
C GLN A 116 -1.46 -6.70 -4.49
N ILE A 117 -0.99 -7.93 -4.29
CA ILE A 117 0.41 -8.31 -4.59
C ILE A 117 0.73 -8.10 -6.07
N ILE A 118 -0.14 -8.56 -6.98
CA ILE A 118 0.07 -8.44 -8.43
C ILE A 118 0.16 -6.97 -8.86
N PHE A 119 -0.77 -6.13 -8.40
CA PHE A 119 -0.74 -4.70 -8.72
C PHE A 119 0.50 -4.02 -8.15
N THR A 120 0.89 -4.33 -6.92
CA THR A 120 2.10 -3.76 -6.31
C THR A 120 3.37 -4.16 -7.09
N GLN A 121 3.47 -5.44 -7.50
CA GLN A 121 4.57 -5.92 -8.34
C GLN A 121 4.61 -5.22 -9.70
N ILE A 122 3.49 -5.15 -10.42
CA ILE A 122 3.42 -4.50 -11.75
C ILE A 122 3.81 -3.02 -11.64
N ILE A 123 3.26 -2.30 -10.66
CA ILE A 123 3.53 -0.86 -10.51
C ILE A 123 4.97 -0.61 -10.07
N PHE A 124 5.55 -1.45 -9.21
CA PHE A 124 6.96 -1.35 -8.86
C PHE A 124 7.86 -1.63 -10.07
N PHE A 125 7.60 -2.69 -10.83
CA PHE A 125 8.40 -3.05 -12.01
C PHE A 125 8.32 -1.97 -13.09
N THR A 126 7.13 -1.41 -13.34
CA THR A 126 6.98 -0.29 -14.29
C THR A 126 7.70 0.98 -13.83
N LEU A 127 7.78 1.25 -12.51
CA LEU A 127 8.56 2.35 -11.96
C LEU A 127 10.07 2.12 -12.21
N ILE A 128 10.57 0.93 -11.93
CA ILE A 128 11.98 0.58 -12.12
C ILE A 128 12.36 0.54 -13.61
N ASP A 129 11.47 0.03 -14.47
CA ASP A 129 11.62 0.08 -15.93
C ASP A 129 11.87 1.52 -16.39
N GLN A 130 10.99 2.45 -16.00
CA GLN A 130 11.10 3.85 -16.40
C GLN A 130 12.34 4.54 -15.82
N LEU A 131 12.85 4.09 -14.68
CA LEU A 131 13.99 4.70 -13.99
C LEU A 131 15.34 4.19 -14.53
N LEU A 132 15.47 2.90 -14.83
CA LEU A 132 16.72 2.26 -15.26
C LEU A 132 16.76 1.96 -16.76
N CYS A 133 15.62 1.74 -17.41
CA CYS A 133 15.52 1.28 -18.80
C CYS A 133 14.54 2.14 -19.61
N GLN A 134 14.97 3.34 -20.01
CA GLN A 134 14.10 4.30 -20.70
C GLN A 134 13.66 3.87 -22.11
N THR A 135 14.32 2.87 -22.71
CA THR A 135 14.20 2.55 -24.14
C THR A 135 13.35 1.32 -24.45
N GLN A 136 13.14 0.41 -23.50
CA GLN A 136 12.47 -0.88 -23.75
C GLN A 136 11.03 -0.87 -23.21
N LYS A 137 10.08 -1.18 -24.09
CA LYS A 137 8.67 -1.35 -23.70
C LYS A 137 8.51 -2.79 -23.19
N LEU A 138 7.83 -2.96 -22.05
CA LEU A 138 7.38 -4.26 -21.49
C LEU A 138 8.44 -5.11 -20.74
N THR A 139 9.67 -4.63 -20.53
CA THR A 139 10.73 -5.37 -19.82
C THR A 139 10.31 -5.86 -18.42
N GLY A 140 9.52 -5.07 -17.69
CA GLY A 140 8.99 -5.44 -16.39
C GLY A 140 8.01 -6.59 -16.41
N LEU A 141 7.15 -6.68 -17.42
CA LEU A 141 6.20 -7.80 -17.54
C LEU A 141 6.94 -9.11 -17.83
N TYR A 142 7.92 -9.08 -18.72
CA TYR A 142 8.76 -10.26 -19.02
C TYR A 142 9.55 -10.71 -17.79
N SER A 143 10.16 -9.76 -17.07
CA SER A 143 10.90 -10.08 -15.85
C SER A 143 10.00 -10.65 -14.76
N LEU A 144 8.77 -10.14 -14.63
CA LEU A 144 7.77 -10.69 -13.70
C LEU A 144 7.36 -12.12 -14.09
N MET A 145 7.14 -12.40 -15.37
CA MET A 145 6.85 -13.76 -15.85
C MET A 145 8.01 -14.71 -15.59
N PHE A 146 9.25 -14.27 -15.82
CA PHE A 146 10.45 -15.05 -15.54
C PHE A 146 10.58 -15.39 -14.05
N PHE A 147 10.38 -14.40 -13.16
CA PHE A 147 10.41 -14.65 -11.72
C PHE A 147 9.27 -15.56 -11.24
N ASN A 148 8.08 -15.48 -11.85
CA ASN A 148 6.98 -16.42 -11.57
C ASN A 148 7.34 -17.87 -11.93
N VAL A 149 8.05 -18.09 -13.05
CA VAL A 149 8.55 -19.43 -13.40
C VAL A 149 9.55 -19.92 -12.34
N ILE A 150 10.47 -19.05 -11.89
CA ILE A 150 11.43 -19.40 -10.83
C ILE A 150 10.72 -19.74 -9.51
N ALA A 151 9.72 -18.94 -9.09
CA ALA A 151 8.95 -19.21 -7.89
C ALA A 151 8.18 -20.53 -7.98
N TYR A 152 7.60 -20.82 -9.14
CA TYR A 152 6.96 -22.11 -9.41
C TYR A 152 7.96 -23.27 -9.29
N CYS A 153 9.17 -23.12 -9.84
CA CYS A 153 10.24 -24.11 -9.68
C CYS A 153 10.62 -24.34 -8.22
N PHE A 154 10.80 -23.26 -7.47
CA PHE A 154 11.13 -23.35 -6.05
C PHE A 154 10.02 -24.06 -5.25
N SER A 155 8.76 -23.72 -5.52
CA SER A 155 7.59 -24.36 -4.89
C SER A 155 7.52 -25.86 -5.20
N TYR A 156 7.75 -26.23 -6.46
CA TYR A 156 7.76 -27.63 -6.89
C TYR A 156 8.90 -28.42 -6.25
N ILE A 157 10.13 -27.89 -6.27
CA ILE A 157 11.29 -28.50 -5.62
C ILE A 157 11.04 -28.65 -4.11
N LYS A 158 10.48 -27.64 -3.45
CA LYS A 158 10.07 -27.73 -2.03
C LYS A 158 9.08 -28.88 -1.83
N GLN A 159 8.09 -29.01 -2.69
CA GLN A 159 7.09 -30.07 -2.58
C GLN A 159 7.72 -31.46 -2.69
N LEU A 160 8.70 -31.63 -3.60
CA LEU A 160 9.48 -32.86 -3.72
C LEU A 160 10.32 -33.12 -2.46
N LEU A 161 11.04 -32.12 -1.96
CA LEU A 161 11.93 -32.29 -0.80
C LEU A 161 11.18 -32.54 0.52
N LEU A 162 10.02 -31.90 0.74
CA LEU A 162 9.35 -31.89 2.05
C LEU A 162 8.25 -32.94 2.21
N LYS A 163 7.58 -33.36 1.12
CA LYS A 163 6.48 -34.35 1.19
C LYS A 163 6.96 -35.78 1.02
N GLU A 164 8.20 -36.00 0.62
CA GLU A 164 8.65 -37.31 0.20
C GLU A 164 9.36 -38.04 1.34
N ASP A 165 8.62 -38.92 2.02
CA ASP A 165 9.21 -39.95 2.87
C ASP A 165 9.98 -40.92 1.97
N TRP A 166 11.27 -40.66 1.74
CA TRP A 166 12.21 -41.53 1.01
C TRP A 166 12.46 -42.87 1.72
N SER A 167 11.62 -43.24 2.69
CA SER A 167 11.75 -44.51 3.39
C SER A 167 11.13 -45.64 2.54
N PRO A 168 11.91 -46.63 2.09
CA PRO A 168 11.40 -47.75 1.28
C PRO A 168 10.60 -48.77 2.12
N TYR A 169 10.23 -48.43 3.36
CA TYR A 169 9.59 -49.31 4.33
C TYR A 169 8.27 -48.70 4.78
N VAL A 170 7.16 -49.35 4.46
CA VAL A 170 5.83 -49.00 4.99
C VAL A 170 5.56 -49.93 6.17
N LYS A 171 5.37 -49.37 7.38
CA LYS A 171 5.00 -50.14 8.57
C LYS A 171 3.52 -50.51 8.49
N ILE A 172 3.24 -51.77 8.16
CA ILE A 172 1.86 -52.31 8.10
C ILE A 172 1.41 -52.76 9.51
N SER A 173 2.34 -53.03 10.43
CA SER A 173 2.08 -53.36 11.84
C SER A 173 3.25 -52.91 12.73
N LYS A 174 3.02 -52.79 14.05
CA LYS A 174 4.01 -52.38 15.07
C LYS A 174 5.27 -53.25 15.08
N THR A 175 5.19 -54.48 14.55
CA THR A 175 6.27 -55.48 14.60
C THR A 175 6.83 -55.90 13.23
N THR A 176 6.26 -55.45 12.11
CA THR A 176 6.67 -55.94 10.78
C THR A 176 6.90 -54.81 9.76
N ASN A 177 8.15 -54.67 9.34
CA ASN A 177 8.55 -53.83 8.20
C ASN A 177 8.48 -54.69 6.93
N VAL A 178 7.36 -54.66 6.19
CA VAL A 178 7.25 -55.40 4.93
C VAL A 178 7.65 -54.48 3.77
N LYS A 179 8.57 -54.96 2.92
CA LYS A 179 9.06 -54.23 1.74
C LYS A 179 8.04 -54.38 0.61
N HIS A 180 7.20 -53.38 0.38
CA HIS A 180 6.28 -53.37 -0.76
C HIS A 180 7.05 -52.98 -2.04
N LEU A 181 7.82 -53.92 -2.60
CA LEU A 181 8.75 -53.68 -3.70
C LEU A 181 8.08 -53.18 -4.99
N ALA A 182 6.85 -53.64 -5.28
CA ALA A 182 6.15 -53.30 -6.53
C ALA A 182 5.52 -51.89 -6.53
N MET A 183 5.16 -51.37 -5.35
CA MET A 183 4.62 -50.01 -5.24
C MET A 183 5.75 -48.97 -5.25
N THR A 184 6.97 -49.35 -4.87
CA THR A 184 8.14 -48.45 -4.84
C THR A 184 8.67 -48.15 -6.24
N THR A 185 8.85 -49.15 -7.11
CA THR A 185 9.36 -48.89 -8.48
C THR A 185 8.38 -48.05 -9.29
N VAL A 186 7.09 -48.39 -9.30
CA VAL A 186 6.07 -47.65 -10.07
C VAL A 186 5.93 -46.21 -9.56
N LYS A 187 5.89 -46.01 -8.23
CA LYS A 187 5.83 -44.66 -7.63
C LYS A 187 7.07 -43.84 -7.99
N VAL A 188 8.27 -44.42 -7.87
CA VAL A 188 9.52 -43.75 -8.25
C VAL A 188 9.52 -43.39 -9.74
N THR A 189 9.09 -44.29 -10.62
CA THR A 189 9.00 -43.98 -12.05
C THR A 189 7.97 -42.89 -12.36
N LEU A 190 6.83 -42.87 -11.65
CA LEU A 190 5.81 -41.82 -11.82
C LEU A 190 6.31 -40.45 -11.33
N GLU A 191 6.99 -40.39 -10.19
CA GLU A 191 7.55 -39.13 -9.67
C GLU A 191 8.74 -38.65 -10.51
N PHE A 192 9.60 -39.56 -10.98
CA PHE A 192 10.66 -39.21 -11.93
C PHE A 192 10.08 -38.69 -13.24
N THR A 193 9.00 -39.31 -13.74
CA THR A 193 8.27 -38.81 -14.92
C THR A 193 7.72 -37.42 -14.68
N LYS A 194 7.11 -37.15 -13.51
CA LYS A 194 6.65 -35.80 -13.15
C LYS A 194 7.82 -34.80 -13.12
N ALA A 195 8.94 -35.14 -12.50
CA ALA A 195 10.12 -34.28 -12.44
C ALA A 195 10.70 -33.98 -13.84
N VAL A 196 10.76 -35.00 -14.70
CA VAL A 196 11.21 -34.85 -16.10
C VAL A 196 10.23 -33.99 -16.89
N THR A 197 8.91 -34.25 -16.81
CA THR A 197 7.91 -33.41 -17.48
C THR A 197 7.96 -31.97 -16.98
N PHE A 198 8.16 -31.77 -15.68
CA PHE A 198 8.35 -30.45 -15.08
C PHE A 198 9.59 -29.75 -15.67
N LEU A 199 10.74 -30.42 -15.72
CA LEU A 199 11.96 -29.86 -16.31
C LEU A 199 11.76 -29.51 -17.78
N ILE A 200 11.11 -30.39 -18.55
CA ILE A 200 10.78 -30.15 -19.96
C ILE A 200 9.87 -28.93 -20.09
N THR A 201 8.83 -28.79 -19.25
CA THR A 201 7.95 -27.63 -19.29
C THR A 201 8.68 -26.34 -18.95
N VAL A 202 9.59 -26.33 -17.98
CA VAL A 202 10.40 -25.16 -17.63
C VAL A 202 11.31 -24.76 -18.78
N VAL A 203 12.04 -25.72 -19.34
CA VAL A 203 12.92 -25.46 -20.49
C VAL A 203 12.11 -24.97 -21.68
N PHE A 204 10.97 -25.59 -21.99
CA PHE A 204 10.09 -25.16 -23.07
C PHE A 204 9.52 -23.77 -22.83
N THR A 205 9.07 -23.45 -21.62
CA THR A 205 8.58 -22.11 -21.26
C THR A 205 9.69 -21.07 -21.40
N LEU A 206 10.90 -21.35 -20.89
CA LEU A 206 12.05 -20.45 -21.07
C LEU A 206 12.45 -20.29 -22.53
N LEU A 207 12.34 -21.36 -23.33
CA LEU A 207 12.66 -21.36 -24.75
C LEU A 207 11.59 -20.62 -25.56
N VAL A 208 10.30 -20.79 -25.26
CA VAL A 208 9.19 -20.01 -25.83
C VAL A 208 9.39 -18.54 -25.52
N PHE A 209 9.75 -18.18 -24.29
CA PHE A 209 10.12 -16.80 -23.98
C PHE A 209 11.32 -16.35 -24.82
N GLY A 210 12.40 -17.13 -24.86
CA GLY A 210 13.59 -16.83 -25.65
C GLY A 210 13.39 -16.73 -27.17
N LEU A 211 12.38 -17.44 -27.71
CA LEU A 211 12.04 -17.46 -29.13
C LEU A 211 10.98 -16.41 -29.53
N GLU A 212 10.20 -15.88 -28.58
CA GLU A 212 9.30 -14.77 -28.90
C GLU A 212 10.13 -13.56 -29.36
N GLN A 213 9.80 -13.01 -30.53
CA GLN A 213 10.43 -11.81 -31.13
C GLN A 213 10.43 -10.57 -30.20
N GLY A 214 9.68 -10.60 -29.09
CA GLY A 214 9.74 -9.57 -28.04
C GLY A 214 11.09 -9.49 -27.31
N LEU A 215 11.93 -10.52 -27.40
CA LEU A 215 13.23 -10.59 -26.74
C LEU A 215 14.39 -9.97 -27.53
N GLU A 216 14.19 -9.53 -28.78
CA GLU A 216 15.27 -8.88 -29.57
C GLU A 216 15.85 -7.65 -28.86
N HIS A 217 15.05 -7.00 -28.02
CA HIS A 217 15.45 -5.85 -27.21
C HIS A 217 15.55 -6.16 -25.71
N TYR A 218 15.36 -7.41 -25.25
CA TYR A 218 15.42 -7.73 -23.83
C TYR A 218 16.87 -7.91 -23.38
N LYS A 219 17.49 -6.83 -22.92
CA LYS A 219 18.82 -6.82 -22.30
C LYS A 219 18.75 -6.10 -20.96
N PRO A 220 18.14 -6.71 -19.93
CA PRO A 220 18.09 -6.08 -18.62
C PRO A 220 19.49 -6.01 -18.02
N THR A 221 19.82 -4.88 -17.41
CA THR A 221 21.05 -4.72 -16.64
C THR A 221 21.00 -5.64 -15.42
N TRP A 222 22.15 -6.18 -14.99
CA TRP A 222 22.21 -6.97 -13.75
C TRP A 222 21.65 -6.22 -12.53
N THR A 223 21.85 -4.91 -12.45
CA THR A 223 21.29 -4.05 -11.40
C THR A 223 19.76 -4.06 -11.39
N TYR A 224 19.15 -3.98 -12.57
CA TYR A 224 17.70 -4.06 -12.74
C TYR A 224 17.16 -5.42 -12.26
N LEU A 225 17.80 -6.53 -12.67
CA LEU A 225 17.39 -7.88 -12.26
C LEU A 225 17.54 -8.08 -10.76
N CYS A 226 18.62 -7.59 -10.15
CA CYS A 226 18.82 -7.69 -8.70
C CYS A 226 17.74 -6.91 -7.94
N ILE A 227 17.44 -5.67 -8.32
CA ILE A 227 16.44 -4.84 -7.63
C ILE A 227 15.03 -5.44 -7.76
N THR A 228 14.62 -5.74 -8.99
CA THR A 228 13.29 -6.30 -9.27
C THR A 228 13.13 -7.71 -8.69
N GLY A 229 14.18 -8.54 -8.74
CA GLY A 229 14.22 -9.87 -8.14
C GLY A 229 14.12 -9.82 -6.62
N CYS A 230 14.88 -8.95 -5.94
CA CYS A 230 14.78 -8.77 -4.49
C CYS A 230 13.38 -8.33 -4.05
N PHE A 231 12.77 -7.39 -4.78
CA PHE A 231 11.40 -6.95 -4.50
C PHE A 231 10.38 -8.07 -4.75
N TYR A 232 10.56 -8.84 -5.84
CA TYR A 232 9.72 -9.99 -6.14
C TYR A 232 9.79 -11.06 -5.05
N PHE A 233 10.99 -11.46 -4.62
CA PHE A 233 11.15 -12.43 -3.53
C PHE A 233 10.51 -11.97 -2.22
N LEU A 234 10.54 -10.67 -1.93
CA LEU A 234 9.90 -10.11 -0.76
C LEU A 234 8.36 -10.12 -0.84
N THR A 235 7.80 -9.99 -2.04
CA THR A 235 6.34 -9.94 -2.27
C THR A 235 5.71 -11.31 -2.51
N GLU A 236 6.51 -12.28 -2.96
CA GLU A 236 6.05 -13.60 -3.35
C GLU A 236 5.70 -14.47 -2.13
N LYS A 237 4.52 -15.11 -2.19
CA LYS A 237 3.93 -15.82 -1.04
C LYS A 237 4.77 -17.02 -0.60
N THR A 238 5.30 -17.76 -1.57
CA THR A 238 6.09 -18.96 -1.31
C THR A 238 7.30 -18.62 -0.44
N PHE A 239 7.95 -17.48 -0.65
CA PHE A 239 9.06 -17.02 0.17
C PHE A 239 8.61 -16.40 1.49
N ALA A 240 7.50 -15.65 1.48
CA ALA A 240 6.91 -15.06 2.69
C ALA A 240 6.59 -16.10 3.78
N GLU A 241 6.18 -17.32 3.42
CA GLU A 241 5.92 -18.41 4.36
C GLU A 241 7.17 -18.94 5.08
N HIS A 242 8.36 -18.80 4.48
CA HIS A 242 9.62 -19.25 5.11
C HIS A 242 10.21 -18.20 6.04
N PHE A 243 9.79 -16.94 5.89
CA PHE A 243 10.33 -15.83 6.65
C PHE A 243 10.23 -16.02 8.18
N PRO A 244 9.12 -16.51 8.77
CA PRO A 244 9.07 -16.77 10.22
C PRO A 244 10.12 -17.78 10.69
N SER A 245 10.35 -18.87 9.95
CA SER A 245 11.36 -19.88 10.31
C SER A 245 12.78 -19.35 10.17
N ILE A 246 13.02 -18.41 9.25
CA ILE A 246 14.30 -17.70 9.14
C ILE A 246 14.49 -16.81 10.37
N LEU A 247 13.44 -16.06 10.78
CA LEU A 247 13.49 -15.20 11.96
C LEU A 247 13.75 -16.00 13.25
N ASP A 248 13.13 -17.15 13.40
CA ASP A 248 13.31 -18.04 14.55
C ASP A 248 14.76 -18.51 14.68
N LYS A 249 15.43 -18.81 13.56
CA LYS A 249 16.86 -19.16 13.55
C LYS A 249 17.77 -18.03 14.02
N PHE A 250 17.43 -16.78 13.70
CA PHE A 250 18.19 -15.61 14.17
C PHE A 250 17.94 -15.32 15.66
N GLY A 251 16.78 -15.70 16.19
CA GLY A 251 16.50 -15.67 17.64
C GLY A 251 16.59 -14.28 18.26
N PHE A 252 16.07 -13.25 17.58
CA PHE A 252 16.11 -11.87 18.08
C PHE A 252 15.29 -11.68 19.37
N GLU A 253 15.90 -11.05 20.36
CA GLU A 253 15.27 -10.81 21.68
C GLU A 253 14.02 -9.93 21.62
N ILE A 254 13.93 -9.08 20.59
CA ILE A 254 12.88 -8.07 20.40
C ILE A 254 11.51 -8.72 20.11
N PHE A 255 11.48 -9.93 19.54
CA PHE A 255 10.23 -10.54 19.06
C PHE A 255 9.51 -11.39 20.10
N GLU A 256 10.10 -11.67 21.26
CA GLU A 256 9.45 -12.33 22.42
C GLU A 256 8.76 -13.69 22.13
N SER A 257 9.14 -14.43 21.08
CA SER A 257 8.39 -15.65 20.72
C SER A 257 7.36 -15.42 19.59
N LEU A 258 7.07 -14.16 19.24
CA LEU A 258 5.97 -13.74 18.35
C LEU A 258 6.42 -13.58 16.88
N GLU A 259 7.45 -14.32 16.44
CA GLU A 259 8.04 -14.18 15.10
C GLU A 259 6.98 -14.38 14.00
N SER A 260 6.01 -15.27 14.23
CA SER A 260 4.94 -15.52 13.26
C SER A 260 3.97 -14.35 13.09
N LEU A 261 3.86 -13.43 14.06
CA LEU A 261 3.04 -12.22 13.95
C LEU A 261 3.85 -11.02 13.48
N TRP A 262 5.12 -10.97 13.83
CA TRP A 262 6.03 -9.93 13.34
C TRP A 262 6.41 -10.12 11.87
N ALA A 263 6.49 -11.36 11.39
CA ALA A 263 6.83 -11.69 10.01
C ALA A 263 6.01 -10.90 8.95
N PRO A 264 4.66 -10.94 8.94
CA PRO A 264 3.89 -10.19 7.95
C PRO A 264 4.02 -8.67 8.09
N VAL A 265 4.23 -8.16 9.32
CA VAL A 265 4.46 -6.73 9.58
C VAL A 265 5.80 -6.28 8.97
N LEU A 266 6.85 -7.07 9.18
CA LEU A 266 8.20 -6.80 8.67
C LEU A 266 8.26 -6.91 7.14
N ILE A 267 7.62 -7.91 6.54
CA ILE A 267 7.58 -8.04 5.09
C ILE A 267 6.92 -6.80 4.46
N LYS A 268 5.73 -6.42 4.95
CA LYS A 268 5.02 -5.24 4.42
C LYS A 268 5.77 -3.93 4.70
N SER A 269 6.46 -3.80 5.83
CA SER A 269 7.27 -2.61 6.11
C SER A 269 8.47 -2.53 5.16
N MET A 270 9.15 -3.64 4.89
CA MET A 270 10.27 -3.70 3.94
C MET A 270 9.80 -3.38 2.50
N ILE A 271 8.61 -3.82 2.09
CA ILE A 271 8.01 -3.47 0.79
C ILE A 271 7.77 -1.95 0.69
N CYS A 272 7.19 -1.34 1.73
CA CYS A 272 6.96 0.09 1.77
C CYS A 272 8.28 0.89 1.74
N ILE A 273 9.30 0.45 2.49
CA ILE A 273 10.61 1.10 2.54
C ILE A 273 11.30 1.03 1.18
N SER A 274 11.33 -0.15 0.55
CA SER A 274 11.89 -0.35 -0.78
C SER A 274 11.19 0.52 -1.82
N SER A 275 9.85 0.52 -1.82
CA SER A 275 9.06 1.35 -2.75
C SER A 275 9.30 2.85 -2.56
N SER A 276 9.42 3.30 -1.31
CA SER A 276 9.69 4.72 -0.99
C SER A 276 11.09 5.14 -1.44
N PHE A 277 12.09 4.28 -1.25
CA PHE A 277 13.47 4.53 -1.65
C PHE A 277 13.59 4.79 -3.16
N PHE A 278 12.91 3.98 -3.99
CA PHE A 278 12.93 4.16 -5.45
C PHE A 278 11.96 5.25 -5.94
N LEU A 279 10.91 5.56 -5.18
CA LEU A 279 10.01 6.66 -5.51
C LEU A 279 10.68 8.03 -5.37
N PHE A 280 11.56 8.20 -4.38
CA PHE A 280 12.25 9.48 -4.14
C PHE A 280 12.98 10.03 -5.38
N PRO A 281 13.89 9.29 -6.05
CA PRO A 281 14.48 9.75 -7.31
C PRO A 281 13.44 9.82 -8.43
N ALA A 282 12.43 8.95 -8.44
CA ALA A 282 11.41 8.93 -9.49
C ALA A 282 10.58 10.22 -9.57
N ILE A 283 10.39 10.94 -8.46
CA ILE A 283 9.65 12.22 -8.43
C ILE A 283 10.28 13.25 -9.37
N TYR A 284 11.60 13.24 -9.54
CA TYR A 284 12.32 14.20 -10.36
C TYR A 284 12.39 13.82 -11.84
N TYR A 285 12.50 12.53 -12.15
CA TYR A 285 12.75 12.04 -13.51
C TYR A 285 11.50 11.54 -14.25
N LEU A 286 10.45 11.12 -13.53
CA LEU A 286 9.29 10.45 -14.13
C LEU A 286 8.08 11.37 -14.25
N LYS A 287 7.11 10.95 -15.08
CA LYS A 287 5.83 11.66 -15.25
C LYS A 287 5.04 11.67 -13.93
N PHE A 288 4.55 12.85 -13.54
CA PHE A 288 3.77 13.05 -12.31
C PHE A 288 2.64 12.03 -12.12
N LYS A 289 1.88 11.71 -13.18
CA LYS A 289 0.79 10.72 -13.11
C LYS A 289 1.25 9.35 -12.63
N LEU A 290 2.39 8.85 -13.11
CA LEU A 290 2.91 7.54 -12.73
C LEU A 290 3.42 7.57 -11.28
N VAL A 291 4.10 8.65 -10.88
CA VAL A 291 4.56 8.85 -9.51
C VAL A 291 3.39 8.86 -8.53
N CYS A 292 2.28 9.54 -8.85
CA CYS A 292 1.08 9.55 -8.01
C CYS A 292 0.45 8.15 -7.87
N VAL A 293 0.34 7.40 -8.96
CA VAL A 293 -0.20 6.04 -8.94
C VAL A 293 0.70 5.10 -8.12
N ALA A 294 2.02 5.20 -8.30
CA ALA A 294 3.00 4.41 -7.57
C ALA A 294 2.99 4.74 -6.06
N PHE A 295 2.95 6.02 -5.70
CA PHE A 295 2.79 6.44 -4.31
C PHE A 295 1.51 5.87 -3.69
N TYR A 296 0.39 5.97 -4.40
CA TYR A 296 -0.90 5.53 -3.90
C TYR A 296 -0.97 4.00 -3.72
N LEU A 297 -0.56 3.21 -4.71
CA LEU A 297 -0.69 1.76 -4.67
C LEU A 297 0.43 1.08 -3.87
N ASN A 298 1.69 1.47 -4.06
CA ASN A 298 2.84 0.78 -3.45
C ASN A 298 3.16 1.27 -2.03
N ILE A 299 2.83 2.52 -1.69
CA ILE A 299 3.15 3.08 -0.38
C ILE A 299 1.87 3.27 0.44
N TRP A 300 0.93 4.11 0.00
CA TRP A 300 -0.23 4.46 0.80
C TRP A 300 -1.13 3.25 1.10
N LEU A 301 -1.52 2.48 0.08
CA LEU A 301 -2.42 1.35 0.24
C LEU A 301 -1.75 0.20 1.01
N MET A 302 -0.46 -0.05 0.77
CA MET A 302 0.33 -1.02 1.53
C MET A 302 0.50 -0.62 3.00
N TYR A 303 0.74 0.66 3.28
CA TYR A 303 0.80 1.20 4.63
C TYR A 303 -0.54 1.09 5.36
N ARG A 304 -1.65 1.40 4.67
CA ARG A 304 -3.00 1.19 5.22
C ARG A 304 -3.26 -0.29 5.51
N ALA A 305 -2.84 -1.19 4.61
CA ALA A 305 -2.91 -2.64 4.83
C ALA A 305 -2.12 -3.07 6.06
N LEU A 306 -0.88 -2.60 6.19
CA LEU A 306 0.01 -2.86 7.32
C LEU A 306 -0.64 -2.44 8.64
N ILE A 307 -1.20 -1.24 8.71
CA ILE A 307 -1.80 -0.71 9.94
C ILE A 307 -3.11 -1.43 10.29
N LYS A 308 -4.02 -1.53 9.31
CA LYS A 308 -5.39 -2.00 9.55
C LYS A 308 -5.45 -3.49 9.87
N THR A 309 -4.64 -4.32 9.23
CA THR A 309 -4.68 -5.78 9.42
C THR A 309 -3.57 -6.26 10.34
N GLU A 310 -2.31 -6.11 9.93
CA GLU A 310 -1.19 -6.79 10.59
C GLU A 310 -0.81 -6.13 11.92
N TRP A 311 -0.66 -4.80 11.92
CA TRP A 311 -0.27 -4.05 13.11
C TRP A 311 -1.37 -4.03 14.16
N ALA A 312 -2.64 -3.88 13.75
CA ALA A 312 -3.77 -3.95 14.66
C ALA A 312 -3.88 -5.33 15.33
N ALA A 313 -3.68 -6.41 14.56
CA ALA A 313 -3.64 -7.77 15.10
C ALA A 313 -2.47 -7.95 16.08
N LEU A 314 -1.25 -7.56 15.70
CA LEU A 314 -0.08 -7.64 16.57
C LEU A 314 -0.28 -6.84 17.87
N LYS A 315 -0.77 -5.59 17.78
CA LYS A 315 -1.02 -4.72 18.93
C LYS A 315 -2.06 -5.31 19.88
N LYS A 316 -3.12 -5.91 19.36
CA LYS A 316 -4.15 -6.57 20.16
C LYS A 316 -3.56 -7.73 20.96
N GLU A 317 -2.76 -8.57 20.30
CA GLU A 317 -2.16 -9.75 20.90
C GLU A 317 -1.06 -9.39 21.92
N ARG A 318 -0.26 -8.36 21.61
CA ARG A 318 0.77 -7.85 22.53
C ARG A 318 0.16 -7.29 23.83
N LYS A 319 -0.95 -6.55 23.73
CA LYS A 319 -1.68 -6.03 24.90
C LYS A 319 -2.15 -7.12 25.86
N LEU A 320 -2.44 -8.33 25.36
CA LEU A 320 -2.79 -9.46 26.23
C LEU A 320 -1.58 -9.91 27.05
N LEU A 321 -0.38 -9.88 26.47
CA LEU A 321 0.86 -10.30 27.12
C LEU A 321 1.49 -9.21 28.01
N GLU A 322 1.26 -7.94 27.72
CA GLU A 322 1.78 -6.80 28.49
C GLU A 322 1.40 -6.83 29.98
N LYS A 323 0.30 -7.50 30.33
CA LYS A 323 -0.14 -7.68 31.73
C LYS A 323 0.81 -8.56 32.55
N TYR A 324 1.60 -9.41 31.90
CA TYR A 324 2.47 -10.38 32.55
C TYR A 324 3.92 -9.89 32.56
N ARG A 325 4.61 -10.04 33.69
CA ARG A 325 6.02 -9.62 33.82
C ARG A 325 6.93 -10.50 32.96
N TYR A 326 8.01 -9.92 32.42
CA TYR A 326 9.09 -10.70 31.80
C TYR A 326 9.87 -11.48 32.87
N ALA A 327 10.19 -12.74 32.58
CA ALA A 327 11.10 -13.52 33.40
C ALA A 327 12.53 -12.97 33.27
N THR A 328 13.24 -12.86 34.39
CA THR A 328 14.67 -12.52 34.37
C THR A 328 15.49 -13.72 33.90
N TRP A 329 16.66 -13.48 33.32
CA TRP A 329 17.58 -14.55 32.90
C TRP A 329 17.93 -15.53 34.03
N ASN A 330 18.01 -15.04 35.28
CA ASN A 330 18.27 -15.88 36.45
C ASN A 330 17.07 -16.78 36.79
N GLU A 331 15.84 -16.27 36.69
CA GLU A 331 14.62 -17.05 36.91
C GLU A 331 14.46 -18.14 35.85
N VAL A 332 14.84 -17.84 34.60
CA VAL A 332 14.83 -18.79 33.50
C VAL A 332 15.89 -19.87 33.71
N LYS A 333 17.11 -19.48 34.07
CA LYS A 333 18.20 -20.43 34.30
C LYS A 333 17.97 -21.31 35.54
N ALA A 334 17.30 -20.80 36.56
CA ALA A 334 17.07 -21.52 37.81
C ALA A 334 16.03 -22.65 37.70
N ARG A 335 15.15 -22.62 36.70
CA ARG A 335 14.07 -23.62 36.51
C ARG A 335 14.35 -24.68 35.44
N ASP A 336 15.55 -24.65 34.85
CA ASP A 336 16.06 -25.64 33.89
C ASP A 336 15.17 -25.80 32.64
N ASP A 337 15.11 -24.69 31.91
CA ASP A 337 13.91 -24.18 31.23
C ASP A 337 13.58 -24.75 29.84
N VAL A 338 12.75 -25.79 29.85
CA VAL A 338 11.95 -26.23 28.69
C VAL A 338 10.51 -25.75 28.88
N CYS A 339 9.92 -25.11 27.87
CA CYS A 339 8.52 -24.68 27.96
C CYS A 339 7.60 -25.90 28.05
N ALA A 340 6.75 -25.97 29.09
CA ALA A 340 5.81 -27.07 29.28
C ALA A 340 4.76 -27.21 28.17
N VAL A 341 4.60 -26.21 27.30
CA VAL A 341 3.63 -26.22 26.19
C VAL A 341 4.24 -26.73 24.90
N CYS A 342 5.39 -26.19 24.47
CA CYS A 342 6.03 -26.57 23.20
C CYS A 342 7.22 -27.53 23.34
N LEU A 343 7.64 -27.83 24.57
CA LEU A 343 8.79 -28.67 24.89
C LEU A 343 10.12 -28.19 24.27
N GLN A 344 10.23 -26.89 24.01
CA GLN A 344 11.45 -26.24 23.50
C GLN A 344 12.09 -25.35 24.58
N SER A 345 13.40 -25.14 24.49
CA SER A 345 14.16 -24.28 25.40
C SER A 345 13.60 -22.84 25.44
N MET A 346 13.48 -22.25 26.62
CA MET A 346 13.03 -20.88 26.78
C MET A 346 14.21 -19.92 26.84
N ARG A 347 14.24 -18.93 25.92
CA ARG A 347 15.15 -17.77 25.98
C ARG A 347 14.43 -16.54 26.54
N PHE A 348 13.19 -16.33 26.07
CA PHE A 348 12.32 -15.25 26.51
C PHE A 348 11.01 -15.85 27.00
N ALA A 349 10.60 -15.45 28.20
CA ALA A 349 9.43 -16.01 28.83
C ALA A 349 8.64 -14.96 29.64
N ARG A 350 7.35 -15.23 29.79
CA ARG A 350 6.43 -14.44 30.60
C ARG A 350 6.11 -15.21 31.88
N VAL A 351 6.08 -14.49 33.00
CA VAL A 351 5.72 -15.04 34.31
C VAL A 351 4.24 -14.74 34.56
N THR A 352 3.47 -15.80 34.76
CA THR A 352 2.06 -15.71 35.15
C THR A 352 1.91 -15.32 36.63
N PRO A 353 0.74 -14.82 37.09
CA PRO A 353 0.53 -14.43 38.49
C PRO A 353 0.68 -15.59 39.48
N CYS A 354 0.44 -16.83 39.04
CA CYS A 354 0.69 -18.06 39.80
C CYS A 354 2.18 -18.47 39.82
N GLY A 355 3.06 -17.69 39.20
CA GLY A 355 4.50 -17.89 39.21
C GLY A 355 5.02 -18.88 38.16
N HIS A 356 4.19 -19.40 37.25
CA HIS A 356 4.60 -20.28 36.16
C HIS A 356 5.17 -19.50 34.95
N ILE A 357 6.13 -20.10 34.24
CA ILE A 357 6.92 -19.47 33.16
C ILE A 357 6.66 -20.18 31.83
N PHE A 358 6.39 -19.41 30.77
CA PHE A 358 6.13 -19.92 29.40
C PHE A 358 6.66 -18.95 28.35
N HIS A 359 6.92 -19.41 27.11
CA HIS A 359 7.09 -18.47 25.98
C HIS A 359 5.86 -17.57 25.86
N GLY A 360 6.06 -16.30 25.52
CA GLY A 360 4.95 -15.35 25.33
C GLY A 360 3.93 -15.88 24.31
N ASP A 361 4.43 -16.52 23.25
CA ASP A 361 3.62 -17.08 22.19
C ASP A 361 2.82 -18.31 22.61
N CYS A 362 3.41 -19.19 23.41
CA CYS A 362 2.76 -20.37 23.98
C CYS A 362 1.66 -19.97 24.97
N LEU A 363 1.96 -19.05 25.89
CA LEU A 363 0.98 -18.53 26.86
C LEU A 363 -0.22 -17.90 26.14
N ARG A 364 0.04 -17.10 25.11
CA ARG A 364 -0.99 -16.48 24.27
C ARG A 364 -1.91 -17.51 23.61
N ARG A 365 -1.35 -18.59 23.04
CA ARG A 365 -2.15 -19.65 22.41
C ARG A 365 -3.02 -20.35 23.45
N CYS A 366 -2.49 -20.67 24.63
CA CYS A 366 -3.26 -21.26 25.72
C CYS A 366 -4.41 -20.36 26.16
N MET A 367 -4.18 -19.05 26.35
CA MET A 367 -5.22 -18.10 26.75
C MET A 367 -6.36 -17.97 25.72
N LYS A 368 -6.07 -18.18 24.43
CA LYS A 368 -7.12 -18.18 23.39
C LYS A 368 -8.06 -19.38 23.52
N GLU A 369 -7.55 -20.51 23.98
CA GLU A 369 -8.36 -21.71 24.20
C GLU A 369 -9.08 -21.64 25.55
N ARG A 370 -8.34 -21.36 26.62
CA ARG A 370 -8.85 -21.24 28.00
C ARG A 370 -8.05 -20.18 28.76
N PHE A 371 -8.73 -19.26 29.42
CA PHE A 371 -8.13 -18.23 30.28
C PHE A 371 -7.66 -18.81 31.65
N SER A 372 -6.88 -19.88 31.62
CA SER A 372 -6.32 -20.50 32.82
C SER A 372 -4.90 -21.04 32.59
N CYS A 373 -4.12 -21.13 33.67
CA CYS A 373 -2.72 -21.54 33.60
C CYS A 373 -2.61 -22.99 33.10
N PRO A 374 -1.78 -23.28 32.08
CA PRO A 374 -1.61 -24.64 31.56
C PRO A 374 -1.10 -25.65 32.60
N MET A 375 -0.36 -25.19 33.61
CA MET A 375 0.22 -26.06 34.64
C MET A 375 -0.70 -26.22 35.87
N CYS A 376 -1.18 -25.14 36.49
CA CYS A 376 -1.99 -25.23 37.71
C CYS A 376 -3.49 -25.04 37.51
N LYS A 377 -3.96 -24.73 36.30
CA LYS A 377 -5.37 -24.47 35.96
C LYS A 377 -6.02 -23.30 36.72
N GLN A 378 -5.24 -22.47 37.41
CA GLN A 378 -5.72 -21.23 38.03
C GLN A 378 -6.05 -20.19 36.95
N ASP A 379 -7.11 -19.40 37.16
CA ASP A 379 -7.54 -18.35 36.22
C ASP A 379 -6.49 -17.22 36.11
N LEU A 380 -6.38 -16.64 34.90
CA LEU A 380 -5.26 -15.80 34.44
C LEU A 380 -5.57 -14.33 34.16
#